data_AF-A0A652NT96-F1
#
_entry.id   AF-A0A652NT96-F1
#
_cell.length_a   1.000
_cell.length_b   1.000
_cell.length_c   1.000
_cell.angle_alpha   90.00
_cell.angle_beta   90.00
_cell.angle_gamma   90.00
#
_symmetry.space_group_name_H-M   'P 1'
#
loop_
_entity.id
_entity.type
_entity.pdbx_description
1 polymer ?
#
loop_
_entity_poly.entity_id
_entity_poly.type
_entity_poly.pdbx_seq_one_letter_code
_entity_poly.pdbx_strand_id
1 'polypeptide(L)'
;MLGGGEGTDCAGNAFKAPLTLERNTGGLKVSSNTMSAPVRINDNSGSGLLPEDLLPEFEGNQVGAPLRCAGNAPTLQQSGNTVTGPRSGQCK
;
A
#
# COMPACT_ATOMS: atom_id res chain seq x y z
N MET A 1 24.46 12.12 10.80
CA MET A 1 23.05 12.04 11.24
C MET A 1 22.20 12.34 10.02
N LEU A 2 21.49 11.35 9.49
CA LEU A 2 20.50 11.56 8.43
C LEU A 2 19.15 11.59 9.13
N GLY A 3 18.45 12.71 8.97
CA GLY A 3 17.26 13.08 9.75
C GLY A 3 16.22 11.97 9.72
N GLY A 4 15.77 11.59 10.91
CA GLY A 4 14.59 10.76 11.06
C GLY A 4 13.44 11.39 10.31
N GLY A 5 12.69 10.58 9.58
CA GLY A 5 11.51 10.96 8.80
C GLY A 5 10.39 11.45 9.71
N GLU A 6 10.60 12.55 10.41
CA GLU A 6 9.56 13.35 11.05
C GLU A 6 8.88 14.19 9.98
N GLY A 7 8.27 13.52 9.01
CA GLY A 7 7.04 14.04 8.45
C GLY A 7 6.01 13.95 9.56
N THR A 8 5.88 15.05 10.31
CA THR A 8 4.79 15.39 11.25
C THR A 8 3.62 14.42 11.21
N ASP A 9 3.20 13.90 12.38
CA ASP A 9 2.04 13.02 12.68
C ASP A 9 0.78 13.26 11.83
N CYS A 10 0.87 13.01 10.53
CA CYS A 10 -0.23 13.11 9.61
C CYS A 10 -1.08 11.87 9.87
N ALA A 11 -2.25 12.10 10.45
CA ALA A 11 -3.24 11.05 10.58
C ALA A 11 -3.50 10.42 9.20
N GLY A 12 -3.64 9.10 9.19
CA GLY A 12 -4.04 8.34 8.02
C GLY A 12 -5.37 8.78 7.43
N ASN A 13 -5.59 8.44 6.16
CA ASN A 13 -6.89 8.68 5.52
C ASN A 13 -7.88 7.55 5.81
N ALA A 14 -9.18 7.89 5.73
CA ALA A 14 -10.27 6.92 5.79
C ALA A 14 -10.92 6.74 4.41
N PHE A 15 -10.69 5.59 3.78
CA PHE A 15 -11.30 5.23 2.50
C PHE A 15 -12.59 4.42 2.72
N LYS A 16 -13.72 5.08 2.47
CA LYS A 16 -15.07 4.47 2.57
C LYS A 16 -15.63 4.00 1.23
N ALA A 17 -14.97 4.34 0.13
CA ALA A 17 -15.29 3.90 -1.22
C ALA A 17 -14.16 2.99 -1.75
N PRO A 18 -14.43 2.15 -2.77
CA PRO A 18 -13.41 1.26 -3.33
C PRO A 18 -12.17 2.03 -3.80
N LEU A 19 -10.99 1.51 -3.46
CA LEU A 19 -9.69 2.06 -3.87
C LEU A 19 -9.08 1.17 -4.94
N THR A 20 -8.77 1.73 -6.10
CA THR A 20 -8.07 1.03 -7.20
C THR A 20 -6.77 1.78 -7.52
N LEU A 21 -5.66 1.07 -7.37
CA LEU A 21 -4.31 1.55 -7.66
C LEU A 21 -3.69 0.62 -8.69
N GLU A 22 -3.59 1.11 -9.93
CA GLU A 22 -3.19 0.29 -11.06
C GLU A 22 -2.11 0.95 -11.93
N ARG A 23 -1.18 0.13 -12.41
CA ARG A 23 -0.20 0.52 -13.45
C ARG A 23 0.62 1.77 -13.11
N ASN A 24 0.88 2.02 -11.83
CA ASN A 24 1.84 3.04 -11.41
C ASN A 24 3.25 2.50 -11.66
N THR A 25 4.04 3.17 -12.51
CA THR A 25 5.40 2.73 -12.88
C THR A 25 6.52 3.56 -12.25
N GLY A 26 6.16 4.67 -11.60
CA GLY A 26 7.09 5.52 -10.85
C GLY A 26 7.30 5.05 -9.41
N GLY A 27 6.82 3.86 -9.03
CA GLY A 27 6.69 3.41 -7.66
C GLY A 27 5.27 3.58 -7.10
N LEU A 28 5.04 2.92 -5.97
CA LEU A 28 3.80 3.00 -5.20
C LEU A 28 4.12 2.84 -3.72
N LYS A 29 3.62 3.74 -2.88
CA LYS A 29 3.64 3.59 -1.42
C LYS A 29 2.27 3.96 -0.86
N VAL A 30 1.66 3.05 -0.12
CA VAL A 30 0.38 3.26 0.55
C VAL A 30 0.54 2.90 2.02
N SER A 31 0.57 3.91 2.89
CA SER A 31 0.89 3.71 4.29
C SER A 31 -0.15 4.28 5.24
N SER A 32 -0.39 3.57 6.34
CA SER A 32 -1.09 4.08 7.53
C SER A 32 -2.53 4.53 7.30
N ASN A 33 -3.30 3.91 6.40
CA ASN A 33 -4.70 4.27 6.14
C ASN A 33 -5.70 3.25 6.72
N THR A 34 -6.96 3.66 6.85
CA THR A 34 -8.09 2.78 7.17
C THR A 34 -9.00 2.64 5.95
N MET A 35 -9.27 1.41 5.53
CA MET A 35 -10.12 1.07 4.38
C MET A 35 -11.27 0.17 4.79
N SER A 36 -12.50 0.69 4.69
CA SER A 36 -13.73 -0.08 4.95
C SER A 36 -14.40 -0.59 3.67
N ALA A 37 -13.83 -0.30 2.50
CA ALA A 37 -14.30 -0.72 1.19
C ALA A 37 -13.20 -1.49 0.44
N PRO A 38 -13.55 -2.25 -0.62
CA PRO A 38 -12.60 -3.10 -1.32
C PRO A 38 -11.38 -2.35 -1.87
N VAL A 39 -10.20 -2.98 -1.77
CA VAL A 39 -8.94 -2.44 -2.25
C VAL A 39 -8.34 -3.34 -3.33
N ARG A 40 -7.93 -2.74 -4.46
CA ARG A 40 -7.25 -3.41 -5.58
C ARG A 40 -5.93 -2.72 -5.89
N ILE A 41 -4.84 -3.48 -5.81
CA ILE A 41 -3.46 -3.01 -6.05
C ILE A 41 -2.85 -3.86 -7.15
N ASN A 42 -2.94 -3.42 -8.40
CA ASN A 42 -2.59 -4.24 -9.55
C ASN A 42 -1.50 -3.62 -10.43
N ASP A 43 -0.59 -4.47 -10.91
CA ASP A 43 0.32 -4.13 -12.00
C ASP A 43 1.20 -2.89 -11.72
N ASN A 44 1.51 -2.60 -10.45
CA ASN A 44 2.38 -1.48 -10.08
C ASN A 44 3.86 -1.91 -10.05
N SER A 45 4.75 -0.98 -10.35
CA SER A 45 6.20 -1.19 -10.43
C SER A 45 6.98 0.10 -10.19
N GLY A 46 8.31 0.00 -10.19
CA GLY A 46 9.21 1.14 -10.04
C GLY A 46 9.59 1.43 -8.58
N SER A 47 10.54 2.36 -8.42
CA SER A 47 11.28 2.59 -7.18
C SER A 47 11.07 4.01 -6.60
N GLY A 48 9.83 4.50 -6.62
CA GLY A 48 9.48 5.77 -5.99
C GLY A 48 10.38 6.95 -6.38
N LEU A 49 10.45 7.95 -5.49
CA LEU A 49 11.40 9.06 -5.60
C LEU A 49 12.50 9.00 -4.53
N LEU A 50 12.28 8.23 -3.46
CA LEU A 50 13.17 8.16 -2.32
C LEU A 50 14.08 6.93 -2.41
N PRO A 51 15.34 7.01 -1.93
CA PRO A 51 16.28 5.88 -1.99
C PRO A 51 15.78 4.59 -1.34
N GLU A 52 14.92 4.69 -0.33
CA GLU A 52 14.33 3.56 0.37
C GLU A 52 13.18 2.89 -0.39
N ASP A 53 12.51 3.60 -1.28
CA ASP A 53 11.35 3.08 -2.01
C ASP A 53 11.86 2.24 -3.20
N LEU A 54 12.23 0.98 -3.02
CA LEU A 54 12.82 0.19 -4.11
C LEU A 54 11.80 -0.64 -4.91
N LEU A 55 10.56 -0.71 -4.42
CA LEU A 55 9.50 -1.55 -4.94
C LEU A 55 8.13 -1.02 -4.50
N PRO A 56 7.02 -1.55 -5.04
CA PRO A 56 5.68 -1.20 -4.56
C PRO A 56 5.46 -1.63 -3.10
N GLU A 57 4.91 -0.72 -2.29
CA GLU A 57 4.71 -0.87 -0.84
C GLU A 57 3.24 -0.64 -0.43
N PHE A 58 2.74 -1.52 0.44
CA PHE A 58 1.45 -1.39 1.11
C PHE A 58 1.64 -1.71 2.59
N GLU A 59 1.73 -0.71 3.46
CA GLU A 59 2.24 -0.89 4.84
C GLU A 59 1.40 -0.20 5.93
N GLY A 60 1.26 -0.83 7.09
CA GLY A 60 0.59 -0.23 8.25
C GLY A 60 -0.90 0.09 8.05
N ASN A 61 -1.56 -0.49 7.05
CA ASN A 61 -2.96 -0.21 6.75
C ASN A 61 -3.93 -1.11 7.54
N GLN A 62 -5.13 -0.60 7.81
CA GLN A 62 -6.24 -1.35 8.39
C GLN A 62 -7.31 -1.58 7.32
N VAL A 63 -7.51 -2.82 6.89
CA VAL A 63 -8.43 -3.17 5.80
C VAL A 63 -9.54 -4.09 6.31
N GLY A 64 -10.74 -3.53 6.42
CA GLY A 64 -11.95 -4.22 6.86
C GLY A 64 -12.71 -4.95 5.75
N ALA A 65 -12.22 -4.87 4.51
CA ALA A 65 -12.91 -5.29 3.30
C ALA A 65 -12.00 -6.18 2.42
N PRO A 66 -12.51 -6.74 1.30
CA PRO A 66 -11.68 -7.53 0.39
C PRO A 66 -10.44 -6.78 -0.11
N LEU A 67 -9.29 -7.45 -0.05
CA LEU A 67 -8.00 -6.93 -0.50
C LEU A 67 -7.45 -7.84 -1.60
N ARG A 68 -7.14 -7.27 -2.77
CA ARG A 68 -6.54 -7.98 -3.90
C ARG A 68 -5.30 -7.27 -4.42
N CYS A 69 -4.25 -8.05 -4.64
CA CYS A 69 -2.99 -7.57 -5.18
C CYS A 69 -2.56 -8.53 -6.27
N ALA A 70 -2.25 -8.06 -7.47
CA ALA A 70 -1.82 -8.94 -8.55
C ALA A 70 -0.87 -8.21 -9.50
N GLY A 71 0.11 -8.92 -10.05
CA GLY A 71 0.96 -8.38 -11.11
C GLY A 71 1.92 -7.26 -10.69
N ASN A 72 2.00 -6.90 -9.41
CA ASN A 72 2.99 -5.91 -8.97
C ASN A 72 4.41 -6.49 -9.10
N ALA A 73 5.35 -5.67 -9.58
CA ALA A 73 6.72 -6.08 -9.90
C ALA A 73 7.76 -5.02 -9.50
N PRO A 74 8.74 -5.32 -8.61
CA PRO A 74 8.84 -6.53 -7.78
C PRO A 74 7.57 -6.80 -6.96
N THR A 75 7.44 -7.99 -6.39
CA THR A 75 6.22 -8.35 -5.64
C THR A 75 5.90 -7.28 -4.59
N LEU A 76 4.62 -6.99 -4.39
CA LEU A 76 4.17 -5.98 -3.44
C LEU A 76 4.70 -6.28 -2.03
N GLN A 77 5.48 -5.37 -1.49
CA GLN A 77 5.96 -5.42 -0.11
C GLN A 77 4.83 -5.04 0.84
N GLN A 78 4.70 -5.84 1.90
CA GLN A 78 3.61 -5.71 2.86
C GLN A 78 4.17 -5.91 4.27
N SER A 79 3.94 -4.91 5.12
CA SER A 79 4.34 -4.96 6.53
C SER A 79 3.30 -4.23 7.40
N GLY A 80 3.09 -4.68 8.64
CA GLY A 80 2.22 -3.99 9.61
C GLY A 80 0.72 -3.87 9.27
N ASN A 81 0.24 -4.45 8.16
CA ASN A 81 -1.17 -4.37 7.79
C ASN A 81 -2.05 -5.25 8.69
N THR A 82 -3.18 -4.71 9.14
CA THR A 82 -4.27 -5.48 9.76
C THR A 82 -5.39 -5.65 8.73
N VAL A 83 -5.58 -6.86 8.22
CA VAL A 83 -6.64 -7.15 7.23
C VAL A 83 -7.57 -8.22 7.78
N THR A 84 -8.85 -7.85 7.93
CA THR A 84 -9.91 -8.76 8.42
C THR A 84 -10.79 -9.30 7.29
N GLY A 85 -10.75 -8.69 6.11
CA GLY A 85 -11.41 -9.18 4.90
C GLY A 85 -10.63 -10.27 4.16
N PRO A 86 -11.25 -10.90 3.13
CA PRO A 86 -10.57 -11.89 2.32
C PRO A 86 -9.41 -11.28 1.53
N ARG A 87 -8.30 -12.00 1.46
CA ARG A 87 -7.09 -11.64 0.71
C ARG A 87 -6.97 -12.50 -0.55
N SER A 88 -6.39 -11.95 -1.61
CA SER A 88 -6.10 -12.73 -2.83
C SER A 88 -4.88 -12.22 -3.60
N GLY A 89 -4.25 -13.15 -4.33
CA GLY A 89 -3.07 -12.88 -5.16
C GLY A 89 -1.79 -12.70 -4.35
N GLN A 90 -1.11 -11.58 -4.54
CA GLN A 90 0.12 -11.21 -3.83
C GLN A 90 -0.14 -10.72 -2.40
N CYS A 91 -1.36 -10.29 -2.05
CA CYS A 91 -1.67 -10.01 -0.65
C CYS A 91 -1.91 -11.31 0.10
N LYS A 92 -1.07 -11.58 1.09
CA LYS A 92 -1.10 -12.78 1.93
C LYS A 92 -1.09 -12.36 3.39
#